data_AF-A0A2L2YTH5-F1
#
_entry.id   AF-A0A2L2YTH5-F1
#
_cell.length_a   1.000
_cell.length_b   1.000
_cell.length_c   1.000
_cell.angle_alpha   90.00
_cell.angle_beta   90.00
_cell.angle_gamma   90.00
#
_symmetry.space_group_name_H-M   'P 1'
#
loop_
_entity.id
_entity.type
_entity.pdbx_description
1 polymer ?
#
loop_
_entity_poly.entity_id
_entity_poly.type
_entity_poly.pdbx_seq_one_letter_code
_entity_poly.pdbx_strand_id
1 'polypeptide(L)'
;KQKFHRSLDDLKSDKVPDVIHTQELQFFHTVKEAERCGFSLEDLHVAYLHCGRENPVIWLEDNWSSMIKNVIALAAKYGEDNEENDVGTLSKSEAKEALHIHRGDIWDAVTECIENRQRKILELTVSGNFTQKQISDALAHIEGNVELAYADLFRASNKRHKFILSPGLSEDSEDLNLSLQIEEAGDASAASKRGRLNASPDPRTEKKKSDF
;
A
#
# COMPACT_ATOMS: atom_id res chain seq x y z
N LYS A 1 -29.18 -65.02 -12.11
CA LYS A 1 -29.15 -63.81 -11.26
C LYS A 1 -27.71 -63.60 -10.79
N GLN A 2 -26.91 -62.81 -11.52
CA GLN A 2 -25.55 -62.44 -11.07
C GLN A 2 -25.67 -61.33 -10.02
N LYS A 3 -25.12 -61.57 -8.83
CA LYS A 3 -24.98 -60.54 -7.81
C LYS A 3 -23.68 -59.79 -8.11
N PHE A 4 -23.80 -58.55 -8.57
CA PHE A 4 -22.68 -57.62 -8.63
C PHE A 4 -22.20 -57.38 -7.20
N HIS A 5 -20.99 -57.85 -6.88
CA HIS A 5 -20.32 -57.52 -5.64
C HIS A 5 -19.48 -56.28 -5.92
N ARG A 6 -19.97 -55.11 -5.51
CA ARG A 6 -19.22 -53.84 -5.62
C ARG A 6 -18.13 -53.84 -4.54
N SER A 7 -16.89 -53.54 -4.90
CA SER A 7 -15.77 -53.52 -3.95
C SER A 7 -15.88 -52.32 -3.01
N LEU A 8 -15.37 -52.43 -1.77
CA LEU A 8 -15.31 -51.32 -0.81
C LEU A 8 -14.48 -50.14 -1.35
N ASP A 9 -13.52 -50.43 -2.22
CA ASP A 9 -12.66 -49.42 -2.87
C ASP A 9 -13.42 -48.62 -3.94
N ASP A 10 -14.40 -49.23 -4.62
CA ASP A 10 -15.25 -48.54 -5.60
C ASP A 10 -16.22 -47.56 -4.93
N LEU A 11 -16.68 -47.87 -3.70
CA LEU A 11 -17.59 -47.01 -2.95
C LEU A 11 -16.87 -45.81 -2.30
N LYS A 12 -15.58 -45.93 -2.01
CA LYS A 12 -14.74 -44.80 -1.57
C LYS A 12 -14.39 -43.90 -2.75
N SER A 13 -14.04 -44.48 -3.90
CA SER A 13 -13.67 -43.72 -5.09
C SER A 13 -14.81 -42.88 -5.69
N ASP A 14 -16.07 -43.29 -5.53
CA ASP A 14 -17.23 -42.48 -5.97
C ASP A 14 -17.50 -41.26 -5.06
N LYS A 15 -17.17 -41.35 -3.77
CA LYS A 15 -17.48 -40.27 -2.80
C LYS A 15 -16.35 -39.25 -2.65
N VAL A 16 -15.11 -39.67 -2.86
CA VAL A 16 -13.92 -38.80 -2.76
C VAL A 16 -13.95 -37.62 -3.74
N PRO A 17 -14.25 -37.77 -5.05
CA PRO A 17 -14.29 -36.64 -5.97
C PRO A 17 -15.43 -35.66 -5.66
N ASP A 18 -16.60 -36.16 -5.24
CA ASP A 18 -17.72 -35.30 -4.81
C ASP A 18 -17.39 -34.51 -3.53
N VAL A 19 -16.69 -35.12 -2.57
CA VAL A 19 -16.27 -34.43 -1.33
C VAL A 19 -15.18 -33.39 -1.61
N ILE A 20 -14.22 -33.69 -2.48
CA ILE A 20 -13.18 -32.73 -2.88
C ILE A 20 -13.82 -31.55 -3.63
N HIS A 21 -14.70 -31.83 -4.60
CA HIS A 21 -15.36 -30.79 -5.37
C HIS A 21 -16.26 -29.90 -4.50
N THR A 22 -16.97 -30.48 -3.53
CA THR A 22 -17.78 -29.70 -2.59
C THR A 22 -16.93 -28.85 -1.65
N GLN A 23 -15.77 -29.33 -1.19
CA GLN A 23 -14.83 -28.54 -0.39
C GLN A 23 -14.21 -27.38 -1.19
N GLU A 24 -13.86 -27.61 -2.45
CA GLU A 24 -13.37 -26.57 -3.37
C GLU A 24 -14.42 -25.48 -3.57
N LEU A 25 -15.68 -25.84 -3.83
CA LEU A 25 -16.77 -24.88 -4.00
C LEU A 25 -17.01 -24.06 -2.73
N GLN A 26 -16.94 -24.68 -1.54
CA GLN A 26 -17.04 -23.97 -0.26
C GLN A 26 -15.87 -22.99 -0.08
N PHE A 27 -14.64 -23.41 -0.39
CA PHE A 27 -13.47 -22.54 -0.33
C PHE A 27 -13.63 -21.34 -1.27
N PHE A 28 -14.03 -21.55 -2.53
CA PHE A 28 -14.27 -20.45 -3.47
C PHE A 28 -15.38 -19.51 -3.03
N HIS A 29 -16.43 -20.02 -2.38
CA HIS A 29 -17.46 -19.17 -1.79
C HIS A 29 -16.87 -18.29 -0.70
N THR A 30 -16.08 -18.86 0.20
CA THR A 30 -15.40 -18.11 1.28
C THR A 30 -14.42 -17.07 0.73
N VAL A 31 -13.67 -17.37 -0.33
CA VAL A 31 -12.79 -16.40 -0.99
C VAL A 31 -13.60 -15.22 -1.53
N LYS A 32 -14.69 -15.49 -2.24
CA LYS A 32 -15.57 -14.42 -2.75
C LYS A 32 -16.21 -13.60 -1.63
N GLU A 33 -16.59 -14.24 -0.54
CA GLU A 33 -17.09 -13.55 0.66
C GLU A 33 -16.02 -12.61 1.24
N ALA A 34 -14.79 -13.12 1.41
CA ALA A 34 -13.65 -12.35 1.93
C ALA A 34 -13.30 -11.15 1.04
N GLU A 35 -13.27 -11.33 -0.29
CA GLU A 35 -13.04 -10.26 -1.25
C GLU A 35 -14.10 -9.16 -1.17
N ARG A 36 -15.37 -9.52 -0.92
CA ARG A 36 -16.47 -8.55 -0.72
C ARG A 36 -16.29 -7.74 0.56
N CYS A 37 -15.69 -8.33 1.59
CA CYS A 37 -15.31 -7.64 2.82
C CYS A 37 -13.97 -6.89 2.71
N GLY A 38 -13.28 -6.96 1.55
CA GLY A 38 -12.01 -6.27 1.30
C GLY A 38 -10.77 -6.97 1.85
N PHE A 39 -10.87 -8.25 2.19
CA PHE A 39 -9.74 -9.08 2.61
C PHE A 39 -9.07 -9.76 1.41
N SER A 40 -7.75 -9.89 1.47
CA SER A 40 -6.99 -10.61 0.44
C SER A 40 -6.96 -12.12 0.71
N LEU A 41 -6.48 -12.89 -0.27
CA LEU A 41 -6.32 -14.34 -0.11
C LEU A 41 -5.30 -14.67 0.99
N GLU A 42 -4.27 -13.84 1.15
CA GLU A 42 -3.25 -13.96 2.18
C GLU A 42 -3.83 -13.71 3.58
N ASP A 43 -4.73 -12.73 3.72
CA ASP A 43 -5.49 -12.51 4.96
C ASP A 43 -6.28 -13.77 5.33
N LEU A 44 -6.98 -14.33 4.34
CA LEU A 44 -7.79 -15.52 4.52
C LEU A 44 -6.94 -16.74 4.89
N HIS A 45 -5.74 -16.86 4.32
CA HIS A 45 -4.80 -17.93 4.67
C HIS A 45 -4.39 -17.87 6.15
N VAL A 46 -4.11 -16.68 6.68
CA VAL A 46 -3.87 -16.51 8.13
C VAL A 46 -5.11 -16.90 8.92
N ALA A 47 -6.29 -16.42 8.50
CA ALA A 47 -7.54 -16.72 9.18
C ALA A 47 -7.81 -18.21 9.31
N TYR A 48 -7.59 -18.99 8.25
CA TYR A 48 -7.76 -20.46 8.29
C TYR A 48 -6.86 -21.16 9.32
N LEU A 49 -5.71 -20.59 9.66
CA LEU A 49 -4.80 -21.15 10.65
C LEU A 49 -5.25 -20.84 12.09
N HIS A 50 -5.98 -19.74 12.29
CA HIS A 50 -6.29 -19.21 13.63
C HIS A 50 -7.78 -19.25 14.00
N CYS A 51 -8.70 -19.37 13.03
CA CYS A 51 -10.15 -19.35 13.28
C CYS A 51 -10.70 -20.62 13.93
N GLY A 52 -9.95 -21.74 13.88
CA GLY A 52 -10.32 -23.01 14.49
C GLY A 52 -11.62 -23.59 13.90
N ARG A 53 -12.75 -23.37 14.57
CA ARG A 53 -14.09 -23.82 14.13
C ARG A 53 -15.00 -22.68 13.64
N GLU A 54 -14.54 -21.44 13.76
CA GLU A 54 -15.27 -20.25 13.32
C GLU A 54 -15.14 -20.06 11.80
N ASN A 55 -16.08 -19.30 11.22
CA ASN A 55 -15.94 -18.86 9.83
C ASN A 55 -14.71 -17.92 9.73
N PRO A 56 -13.75 -18.20 8.83
CA PRO A 56 -12.52 -17.40 8.72
C PRO A 56 -12.77 -15.94 8.35
N VAL A 57 -13.86 -15.62 7.64
CA VAL A 57 -14.23 -14.22 7.31
C VAL A 57 -14.67 -13.47 8.55
N ILE A 58 -15.51 -14.09 9.40
CA ILE A 58 -15.95 -13.50 10.68
C ILE A 58 -14.73 -13.29 11.59
N TRP A 59 -13.85 -14.29 11.66
CA TRP A 59 -12.63 -14.18 12.43
C TRP A 59 -11.75 -13.00 11.98
N LEU A 60 -11.65 -12.77 10.66
CA LEU A 60 -10.91 -11.61 10.13
C LEU A 60 -11.52 -10.28 10.54
N GLU A 61 -12.85 -10.15 10.46
CA GLU A 61 -13.55 -8.92 10.86
C GLU A 61 -13.27 -8.56 12.33
N ASP A 62 -13.28 -9.57 13.21
CA ASP A 62 -13.12 -9.36 14.65
C ASP A 62 -11.65 -9.22 15.08
N ASN A 63 -10.73 -9.99 14.49
CA ASN A 63 -9.37 -10.15 15.01
C ASN A 63 -8.30 -9.45 14.18
N TRP A 64 -8.44 -9.38 12.85
CA TRP A 64 -7.35 -8.99 11.96
C TRP A 64 -6.84 -7.57 12.24
N SER A 65 -7.77 -6.63 12.41
CA SER A 65 -7.41 -5.24 12.70
C SER A 65 -6.70 -5.08 14.05
N SER A 66 -7.00 -5.94 15.02
CA SER A 66 -6.37 -5.96 16.34
C SER A 66 -4.95 -6.52 16.25
N MET A 67 -4.77 -7.60 15.49
CA MET A 67 -3.45 -8.19 15.27
C MET A 67 -2.47 -7.21 14.62
N ILE A 68 -2.89 -6.52 13.56
CA ILE A 68 -2.09 -5.49 12.89
C ILE A 68 -1.69 -4.39 13.89
N LYS A 69 -2.65 -3.88 14.68
CA LYS A 69 -2.37 -2.86 15.70
C LYS A 69 -1.38 -3.34 16.75
N ASN A 70 -1.49 -4.60 17.17
CA ASN A 70 -0.59 -5.18 18.16
C ASN A 70 0.84 -5.29 17.63
N VAL A 71 1.03 -5.73 16.39
CA VAL A 71 2.37 -5.76 15.76
C VAL A 71 2.97 -4.36 15.72
N ILE A 72 2.21 -3.36 15.25
CA ILE A 72 2.68 -1.96 15.19
C ILE A 72 3.06 -1.44 16.59
N ALA A 73 2.19 -1.65 17.58
CA ALA A 73 2.41 -1.16 18.93
C ALA A 73 3.59 -1.85 19.62
N LEU A 74 3.72 -3.17 19.46
CA LEU A 74 4.82 -3.94 20.04
C LEU A 74 6.15 -3.56 19.41
N ALA A 75 6.20 -3.40 18.09
CA ALA A 75 7.42 -2.98 17.40
C ALA A 75 7.85 -1.57 17.81
N ALA A 76 6.91 -0.62 17.90
CA ALA A 76 7.20 0.74 18.35
C ALA A 76 7.73 0.75 19.79
N LYS A 77 7.09 0.00 20.70
CA LYS A 77 7.53 -0.12 22.08
C LYS A 77 8.92 -0.77 22.18
N TYR A 78 9.16 -1.83 21.44
CA TYR A 78 10.45 -2.53 21.46
C TYR A 78 11.59 -1.66 20.90
N GLY A 79 11.29 -0.78 19.94
CA GLY A 79 12.22 0.23 19.44
C GLY A 79 12.50 1.35 20.45
N GLU A 80 11.51 1.76 21.24
CA GLU A 80 11.72 2.75 22.32
C GLU A 80 12.59 2.17 23.45
N ASP A 81 12.41 0.90 23.78
CA ASP A 81 13.18 0.22 24.83
C ASP A 81 14.65 -0.06 24.42
N ASN A 82 14.96 -0.05 23.11
CA ASN A 82 16.32 -0.24 22.60
C ASN A 82 16.61 0.68 21.39
N GLU A 83 17.46 1.69 21.59
CA GLU A 83 17.79 2.71 20.56
C GLU A 83 18.29 2.12 19.24
N GLU A 84 18.96 0.95 19.25
CA GLU A 84 19.38 0.25 18.03
C GLU A 84 18.20 -0.25 17.18
N ASN A 85 17.04 -0.45 17.82
CA ASN A 85 15.80 -0.93 17.23
C ASN A 85 14.78 0.20 16.98
N ASP A 86 15.15 1.48 17.19
CA ASP A 86 14.25 2.59 16.92
C ASP A 86 14.06 2.79 15.40
N VAL A 87 13.01 2.17 14.88
CA VAL A 87 12.60 2.22 13.47
C VAL A 87 11.45 3.22 13.21
N GLY A 88 11.07 3.98 14.25
CA GLY A 88 9.93 4.88 14.22
C GLY A 88 8.57 4.18 14.09
N THR A 89 7.57 4.91 13.61
CA THR A 89 6.19 4.39 13.47
C THR A 89 6.07 3.50 12.23
N LEU A 90 5.63 2.26 12.41
CA LEU A 90 5.33 1.35 11.31
C LEU A 90 3.99 1.66 10.64
N SER A 91 3.94 1.46 9.33
CA SER A 91 2.69 1.51 8.58
C SER A 91 1.87 0.24 8.75
N LYS A 92 0.57 0.33 8.47
CA LYS A 92 -0.33 -0.85 8.52
C LYS A 92 0.05 -1.90 7.49
N SER A 93 0.48 -1.48 6.30
CA SER A 93 0.85 -2.38 5.21
C SER A 93 2.08 -3.21 5.56
N GLU A 94 3.10 -2.60 6.16
CA GLU A 94 4.29 -3.35 6.62
C GLU A 94 3.96 -4.39 7.70
N ALA A 95 3.11 -4.03 8.67
CA ALA A 95 2.66 -4.98 9.68
C ALA A 95 1.80 -6.11 9.08
N LYS A 96 0.97 -5.78 8.08
CA LYS A 96 0.16 -6.75 7.34
C LYS A 96 1.03 -7.76 6.59
N GLU A 97 2.03 -7.28 5.86
CA GLU A 97 2.98 -8.11 5.12
C GLU A 97 3.76 -9.05 6.04
N ALA A 98 4.26 -8.55 7.18
CA ALA A 98 4.97 -9.38 8.14
C ALA A 98 4.07 -10.47 8.75
N LEU A 99 2.80 -10.14 9.04
CA LEU A 99 1.83 -11.12 9.49
C LEU A 99 1.55 -12.20 8.44
N HIS A 100 1.56 -11.85 7.14
CA HIS A 100 1.43 -12.85 6.07
C HIS A 100 2.65 -13.78 6.00
N ILE A 101 3.86 -13.22 6.06
CA ILE A 101 5.12 -13.98 6.04
C ILE A 101 5.15 -15.01 7.19
N HIS A 102 4.80 -14.56 8.39
CA HIS A 102 4.83 -15.36 9.61
C HIS A 102 3.51 -16.03 9.95
N ARG A 103 2.57 -16.09 9.00
CA ARG A 103 1.32 -16.85 9.13
C ARG A 103 0.51 -16.48 10.38
N GLY A 104 0.57 -15.22 10.78
CA GLY A 104 -0.12 -14.68 11.95
C GLY A 104 0.61 -14.85 13.29
N ASP A 105 1.86 -15.31 13.33
CA ASP A 105 2.67 -15.20 14.56
C ASP A 105 3.03 -13.73 14.80
N ILE A 106 2.58 -13.18 15.93
CA ILE A 106 2.77 -11.77 16.28
C ILE A 106 4.24 -11.44 16.56
N TRP A 107 4.97 -12.31 17.27
CA TRP A 107 6.32 -11.98 17.71
C TRP A 107 7.34 -12.10 16.60
N ASP A 108 7.19 -13.13 15.75
CA ASP A 108 8.01 -13.26 14.56
C ASP A 108 7.72 -12.11 13.59
N ALA A 109 6.45 -11.73 13.40
CA ALA A 109 6.08 -10.58 12.57
C ALA A 109 6.65 -9.25 13.11
N VAL A 110 6.65 -9.03 14.43
CA VAL A 110 7.27 -7.85 15.05
C VAL A 110 8.76 -7.80 14.74
N THR A 111 9.47 -8.93 14.89
CA THR A 111 10.90 -9.02 14.64
C THR A 111 11.20 -8.72 13.16
N GLU A 112 10.47 -9.35 12.24
CA GLU A 112 10.61 -9.10 10.81
C GLU A 112 10.31 -7.65 10.44
N CYS A 113 9.28 -7.01 11.01
CA CYS A 113 9.02 -5.59 10.77
C CYS A 113 10.20 -4.70 11.15
N ILE A 114 10.82 -4.95 12.30
CA ILE A 114 11.95 -4.16 12.79
C ILE A 114 13.16 -4.38 11.89
N GLU A 115 13.52 -5.63 11.62
CA GLU A 115 14.67 -5.97 10.77
C GLU A 115 14.49 -5.42 9.35
N ASN A 116 13.30 -5.57 8.79
CA ASN A 116 12.97 -5.06 7.47
C ASN A 116 13.13 -3.54 7.43
N ARG A 117 12.68 -2.83 8.46
CA ARG A 117 12.78 -1.37 8.49
C ARG A 117 14.19 -0.86 8.77
N GLN A 118 14.94 -1.52 9.64
CA GLN A 118 16.37 -1.25 9.83
C GLN A 118 17.12 -1.36 8.49
N ARG A 119 16.86 -2.42 7.72
CA ARG A 119 17.46 -2.62 6.39
C ARG A 119 17.14 -1.48 5.44
N LYS A 120 15.87 -1.07 5.35
CA LYS A 120 15.42 0.06 4.51
C LYS A 120 16.04 1.39 4.95
N ILE A 121 16.12 1.63 6.26
CA ILE A 121 16.75 2.84 6.82
C ILE A 121 18.23 2.89 6.45
N LEU A 122 18.95 1.79 6.60
CA LEU A 122 20.36 1.68 6.23
C LEU A 122 20.57 1.94 4.73
N GLU A 123 19.74 1.35 3.88
CA GLU A 123 19.79 1.55 2.42
C GLU A 123 19.62 3.04 2.05
N LEU A 124 18.62 3.71 2.63
CA LEU A 124 18.36 5.13 2.37
C LEU A 124 19.43 6.05 2.97
N THR A 125 20.04 5.66 4.09
CA THR A 125 21.14 6.39 4.72
C THR A 125 22.40 6.34 3.85
N VAL A 126 22.68 5.21 3.19
CA VAL A 126 23.80 5.10 2.25
C VAL A 126 23.52 5.85 0.95
N SER A 127 22.26 5.90 0.52
CA SER A 127 21.85 6.52 -0.75
C SER A 127 21.80 8.05 -0.70
N GLY A 128 21.68 8.67 0.48
CA GLY A 128 21.62 10.12 0.58
C GLY A 128 21.88 10.65 1.99
N ASN A 129 22.12 11.97 2.09
CA ASN A 129 22.45 12.62 3.36
C ASN A 129 21.18 13.01 4.15
N PHE A 130 20.38 12.00 4.52
CA PHE A 130 19.14 12.16 5.28
C PHE A 130 19.33 11.74 6.75
N THR A 131 18.57 12.35 7.66
CA THR A 131 18.55 11.92 9.06
C THR A 131 17.63 10.71 9.24
N GLN A 132 17.93 9.83 10.22
CA GLN A 132 17.10 8.65 10.53
C GLN A 132 15.62 9.01 10.76
N LYS A 133 15.36 10.14 11.42
CA LYS A 133 13.99 10.63 11.64
C LYS A 133 13.28 10.95 10.32
N GLN A 134 13.93 11.66 9.41
CA GLN A 134 13.33 11.96 8.10
C GLN A 134 13.05 10.68 7.31
N ILE A 135 13.98 9.72 7.34
CA ILE A 135 13.81 8.44 6.66
C ILE A 135 12.63 7.67 7.26
N SER A 136 12.56 7.59 8.59
CA SER A 136 11.49 6.88 9.30
C SER A 136 10.13 7.52 9.06
N ASP A 137 10.05 8.85 9.03
CA ASP A 137 8.80 9.57 8.73
C ASP A 137 8.38 9.33 7.26
N ALA A 138 9.32 9.39 6.31
CA ALA A 138 9.04 9.14 4.89
C ALA A 138 8.58 7.69 4.64
N LEU A 139 9.27 6.70 5.25
CA LEU A 139 8.88 5.30 5.15
C LEU A 139 7.51 5.03 5.80
N ALA A 140 7.13 5.77 6.84
CA ALA A 140 5.81 5.64 7.47
C ALA A 140 4.71 6.20 6.56
N HIS A 141 5.00 7.30 5.85
CA HIS A 141 4.06 7.92 4.91
C HIS A 141 3.83 7.08 3.65
N ILE A 142 4.88 6.42 3.18
CA ILE A 142 4.94 5.70 1.90
C ILE A 142 4.77 4.18 2.08
N GLU A 143 4.23 3.76 3.23
CA GLU A 143 3.92 2.35 3.53
C GLU A 143 5.12 1.39 3.36
N GLY A 144 6.33 1.87 3.64
CA GLY A 144 7.55 1.07 3.57
C GLY A 144 8.14 0.86 2.17
N ASN A 145 7.66 1.57 1.13
CA ASN A 145 8.28 1.50 -0.19
C ASN A 145 9.54 2.39 -0.26
N VAL A 146 10.71 1.77 -0.47
CA VAL A 146 12.02 2.44 -0.44
C VAL A 146 12.19 3.45 -1.58
N GLU A 147 11.80 3.08 -2.80
CA GLU A 147 11.96 3.93 -3.99
C GLU A 147 11.13 5.20 -3.89
N LEU A 148 9.86 5.05 -3.52
CA LEU A 148 8.95 6.17 -3.33
C LEU A 148 9.38 7.04 -2.13
N ALA A 149 9.89 6.43 -1.04
CA ALA A 149 10.41 7.17 0.10
C ALA A 149 11.65 7.99 -0.27
N TYR A 150 12.55 7.44 -1.08
CA TYR A 150 13.71 8.17 -1.59
C TYR A 150 13.29 9.38 -2.45
N ALA A 151 12.32 9.19 -3.36
CA ALA A 151 11.79 10.26 -4.19
C ALA A 151 11.16 11.39 -3.35
N ASP A 152 10.40 11.04 -2.31
CA ASP A 152 9.79 12.02 -1.41
C ASP A 152 10.83 12.79 -0.58
N LEU A 153 11.82 12.08 -0.01
CA LEU A 153 12.94 12.68 0.71
C LEU A 153 13.75 13.64 -0.17
N PHE A 154 14.04 13.25 -1.41
CA PHE A 154 14.75 14.09 -2.38
C PHE A 154 13.94 15.35 -2.72
N ARG A 155 12.62 15.22 -2.92
CA ARG A 155 11.71 16.34 -3.20
C ARG A 155 11.65 17.31 -2.02
N ALA A 156 11.51 16.80 -0.80
CA ALA A 156 11.46 17.60 0.42
C ALA A 156 12.78 18.36 0.66
N SER A 157 13.93 17.72 0.40
CA SER A 157 15.25 18.34 0.48
C SER A 157 15.40 19.50 -0.52
N ASN A 158 15.01 19.28 -1.78
CA ASN A 158 15.09 20.31 -2.83
C ASN A 158 14.15 21.49 -2.60
N LYS A 159 12.95 21.28 -2.05
CA LYS A 159 12.05 22.39 -1.67
C LYS A 159 12.70 23.30 -0.64
N ARG A 160 13.34 22.73 0.39
CA ARG A 160 14.04 23.49 1.43
C ARG A 160 15.19 24.31 0.84
N HIS A 161 15.97 23.74 -0.08
CA HIS A 161 17.07 24.46 -0.74
C HIS A 161 16.57 25.59 -1.65
N LYS A 162 15.49 25.39 -2.41
CA LYS A 162 14.88 26.45 -3.23
C LYS A 162 14.35 27.61 -2.38
N PHE A 163 13.76 27.32 -1.22
CA PHE A 163 13.27 28.35 -0.29
C PHE A 163 14.41 29.21 0.29
N ILE A 164 15.55 28.59 0.62
CA ILE A 164 16.73 29.32 1.09
C ILE A 164 17.31 30.22 -0.01
N LEU A 165 17.33 29.74 -1.26
CA LEU A 165 17.92 30.48 -2.37
C LEU A 165 17.03 31.62 -2.88
N SER A 166 15.70 31.50 -2.73
CA SER A 166 14.72 32.49 -3.17
C SER A 166 13.55 32.62 -2.19
N PRO A 167 13.71 33.35 -1.08
CA PRO A 167 12.63 33.60 -0.13
C PRO A 167 11.59 34.53 -0.78
N GLY A 168 10.49 33.97 -1.32
CA GLY A 168 9.34 34.78 -1.75
C GLY A 168 8.70 34.48 -3.11
N LEU A 169 9.01 33.38 -3.80
CA LEU A 169 8.12 32.93 -4.89
C LEU A 169 6.93 32.17 -4.30
N SER A 170 5.74 32.77 -4.42
CA SER A 170 4.44 32.20 -4.11
C SER A 170 4.23 30.86 -4.84
N GLU A 171 3.69 29.89 -4.10
CA GLU A 171 3.45 28.49 -4.49
C GLU A 171 2.35 28.29 -5.55
N ASP A 172 2.07 29.28 -6.39
CA ASP A 172 0.98 29.22 -7.36
C ASP A 172 1.51 28.87 -8.75
N SER A 173 2.15 27.70 -8.89
CA SER A 173 2.35 27.04 -10.18
C SER A 173 2.87 25.64 -9.94
N GLU A 174 2.37 24.69 -10.74
CA GLU A 174 2.84 23.31 -10.87
C GLU A 174 2.11 22.22 -10.07
N ASP A 175 0.77 22.26 -10.08
CA ASP A 175 0.00 21.05 -10.33
C ASP A 175 0.15 20.66 -11.82
N LEU A 176 1.34 20.20 -12.21
CA LEU A 176 1.47 19.43 -13.44
C LEU A 176 0.96 18.02 -13.16
N ASN A 177 -0.33 17.87 -13.44
CA ASN A 177 -1.02 16.67 -13.84
C ASN A 177 -0.07 15.60 -14.42
N LEU A 178 0.37 14.65 -13.60
CA LEU A 178 1.03 13.42 -14.06
C LEU A 178 -0.06 12.44 -14.52
N SER A 179 -0.78 12.82 -15.58
CA SER A 179 -1.59 11.88 -16.34
C SER A 179 -0.64 10.96 -17.10
N LEU A 180 -0.60 9.69 -16.68
CA LEU A 180 -0.05 8.58 -17.44
C LEU A 180 -0.55 8.63 -18.89
N GLN A 181 0.30 9.07 -19.81
CA GLN A 181 0.10 8.90 -21.24
C GLN A 181 0.70 7.55 -21.63
N ILE A 182 -0.15 6.52 -21.61
CA ILE A 182 0.08 5.29 -22.35
C ILE A 182 -0.24 5.60 -23.81
N GLU A 183 0.70 5.26 -24.70
CA GLU A 183 0.68 5.57 -26.12
C GLU A 183 -0.53 5.00 -26.86
N GLU A 184 -1.07 5.78 -27.80
CA GLU A 184 -1.54 5.26 -29.07
C GLU A 184 -0.94 6.08 -30.22
N ALA A 185 -0.15 5.37 -31.02
CA ALA A 185 0.43 5.86 -32.27
C ALA A 185 -0.68 6.15 -33.30
N GLY A 186 -0.56 7.27 -34.00
CA GLY A 186 -1.52 7.65 -35.03
C GLY A 186 -1.11 8.90 -35.80
N ASP A 187 -0.11 8.71 -36.66
CA ASP A 187 0.19 9.41 -37.92
C ASP A 187 0.03 10.94 -38.03
N ALA A 188 1.13 11.55 -38.47
CA ALA A 188 1.22 12.96 -38.78
C ALA A 188 0.55 13.27 -40.13
N SER A 189 -0.04 14.47 -40.27
CA SER A 189 0.50 15.50 -41.19
C SER A 189 -0.56 16.51 -41.65
N ALA A 190 -0.12 17.77 -41.61
CA ALA A 190 -0.49 18.88 -42.48
C ALA A 190 -1.92 19.46 -42.39
N ALA A 191 -2.00 20.71 -41.90
CA ALA A 191 -2.20 21.84 -42.81
C ALA A 191 -2.01 23.18 -42.10
N SER A 192 -0.98 23.89 -42.57
CA SER A 192 -0.73 25.31 -42.40
C SER A 192 -1.91 26.16 -42.91
N LYS A 193 -2.34 27.16 -42.13
CA LYS A 193 -2.90 28.42 -42.67
C LYS A 193 -2.67 29.59 -41.72
N ARG A 194 -1.82 30.51 -42.19
CA ARG A 194 -1.60 31.87 -41.67
C ARG A 194 -2.86 32.73 -41.84
N GLY A 195 -3.08 33.65 -40.90
CA GLY A 195 -3.95 34.83 -41.04
C GLY A 195 -3.87 35.70 -39.79
N ARG A 196 -2.83 36.53 -39.65
CA ARG A 196 -2.85 38.00 -39.79
C ARG A 196 -3.68 38.79 -38.75
N LEU A 197 -2.91 39.46 -37.88
CA LEU A 197 -2.92 40.91 -37.56
C LEU A 197 -4.03 41.52 -36.68
N ASN A 198 -3.56 42.01 -35.53
CA ASN A 198 -3.70 43.35 -34.94
C ASN A 198 -5.10 43.97 -34.75
N ALA A 199 -5.42 44.27 -33.49
CA ALA A 199 -5.56 45.66 -33.00
C ALA A 199 -5.78 45.71 -31.48
N SER A 200 -4.85 46.35 -30.77
CA SER A 200 -5.10 47.11 -29.52
C SER A 200 -5.26 48.60 -29.93
N PRO A 201 -5.61 49.59 -29.08
CA PRO A 201 -5.79 49.56 -27.62
C PRO A 201 -6.93 50.44 -27.01
N ASP A 202 -7.20 50.22 -25.71
CA ASP A 202 -7.49 51.21 -24.62
C ASP A 202 -8.74 52.13 -24.64
N PRO A 203 -9.07 52.87 -23.55
CA PRO A 203 -9.13 52.55 -22.10
C PRO A 203 -10.37 53.20 -21.41
N ARG A 204 -10.61 52.94 -20.10
CA ARG A 204 -11.16 53.88 -19.06
C ARG A 204 -11.59 53.09 -17.81
N THR A 205 -10.88 53.23 -16.69
CA THR A 205 -11.25 53.99 -15.46
C THR A 205 -12.65 53.65 -14.94
N GLU A 206 -12.84 53.21 -13.69
CA GLU A 206 -12.75 54.06 -12.50
C GLU A 206 -12.60 53.26 -11.19
N LYS A 207 -11.90 53.89 -10.24
CA LYS A 207 -11.79 53.57 -8.83
C LYS A 207 -13.12 53.87 -8.11
N LYS A 208 -13.49 53.05 -7.12
CA LYS A 208 -14.18 53.56 -5.92
C LYS A 208 -13.80 52.75 -4.68
N LYS A 209 -13.15 53.46 -3.75
CA LYS A 209 -13.08 53.14 -2.32
C LYS A 209 -14.48 53.28 -1.72
N SER A 210 -14.82 52.45 -0.75
CA SER A 210 -15.76 52.81 0.31
C SER A 210 -15.38 52.06 1.57
N ASP A 211 -14.94 52.84 2.55
CA ASP A 211 -14.77 52.48 3.95
C ASP A 211 -16.11 52.06 4.57
N PHE A 212 -16.10 51.03 5.40
CA PHE A 212 -16.87 50.91 6.64
C PHE A 212 -16.23 49.83 7.53
#